data_AF-A0A7J7WC51-F1
#
_entry.id   AF-A0A7J7WC51-F1
#
_cell.length_a   1.000
_cell.length_b   1.000
_cell.length_c   1.000
_cell.angle_alpha   90.00
_cell.angle_beta   90.00
_cell.angle_gamma   90.00
#
_symmetry.space_group_name_H-M   'P 1'
#
loop_
_entity.id
_entity.type
_entity.pdbx_description
1 polymer ?
#
loop_
_entity_poly.entity_id
_entity_poly.type
_entity_poly.pdbx_seq_one_letter_code
_entity_poly.pdbx_strand_id
1 'polypeptide(L)'
;MQLCANKLDKKDFFGKSDPFLVFYRSNEDGTFTICHKTEVVKNTLNPVWQPFSIPVRALCNGDYDRTVKIDVYDWDRDGSHDFIGEFTTSYRELSKAQNQFTVYEVLNPRKKCKKKKYVNSGTVTLLSFSVDSEFTFVDYIKGGTQLNFTVAIDFTASNGNPLQPTSLHYMSPYQLSAYAMALKAVGEIIQDYDSDKLFPAYGFGAKLPPEGRISHQFPLNNNDEDPNCAGIEGVLESYFQSLRTVQLYGPTYFAPVINQVARAAAKVSDGSQYYVLLIITDGVISDMTQTKEAIVSASSLPMSIIIVGVGPAMFEAMEELDGDDVRVSFRGRYAERDIVQGTRC
;
A
#
# COMPACT_ATOMS: atom_id res chain seq x y z
N MET A 1 -10.24 11.55 16.36
CA MET A 1 -10.91 11.96 17.62
C MET A 1 -10.12 13.09 18.25
N GLN A 2 -10.78 14.05 18.92
CA GLN A 2 -10.12 15.07 19.73
C GLN A 2 -10.85 15.27 21.06
N LEU A 3 -10.11 15.41 22.16
CA LEU A 3 -10.66 15.59 23.51
C LEU A 3 -10.02 16.78 24.21
N CYS A 4 -10.74 17.36 25.16
CA CYS A 4 -10.18 18.26 26.17
C CYS A 4 -10.67 17.88 27.55
N ALA A 5 -9.97 18.32 28.59
CA ALA A 5 -10.47 18.23 29.96
C ALA A 5 -10.63 19.60 30.60
N ASN A 6 -11.39 19.65 31.68
CA ASN A 6 -11.67 20.86 32.43
C ASN A 6 -11.65 20.56 33.94
N LYS A 7 -10.97 21.43 34.70
CA LYS A 7 -10.86 21.38 36.16
C LYS A 7 -10.39 20.02 36.70
N LEU A 8 -9.37 19.43 36.06
CA LEU A 8 -8.73 18.23 36.59
C LEU A 8 -8.15 18.47 37.98
N ASP A 9 -8.12 17.42 38.81
CA ASP A 9 -7.47 17.50 40.11
C ASP A 9 -5.95 17.67 39.96
N LYS A 10 -5.40 18.70 40.60
CA LYS A 10 -3.95 18.90 40.74
C LYS A 10 -3.33 17.79 41.60
N LYS A 11 -2.23 17.17 41.14
CA LYS A 11 -1.43 16.22 41.94
C LYS A 11 -0.04 16.71 42.32
N ASP A 12 0.62 17.48 41.45
CA ASP A 12 1.94 18.04 41.73
C ASP A 12 1.98 19.02 42.92
N PHE A 13 3.06 18.97 43.71
CA PHE A 13 3.29 19.95 44.79
C PHE A 13 3.66 21.35 44.26
N PHE A 14 4.54 21.41 43.26
CA PHE A 14 5.04 22.66 42.66
C PHE A 14 4.65 22.78 41.18
N GLY A 15 3.34 22.90 40.91
CA GLY A 15 2.84 23.06 39.55
C GLY A 15 1.33 22.86 39.48
N LYS A 16 0.80 22.76 38.27
CA LYS A 16 -0.42 22.01 37.97
C LYS A 16 0.01 20.67 37.37
N SER A 17 -0.92 19.73 37.31
CA SER A 17 -0.70 18.43 36.66
C SER A 17 -0.22 18.55 35.21
N ASP A 18 0.45 17.49 34.76
CA ASP A 18 0.87 17.16 33.41
C ASP A 18 -0.04 16.02 32.83
N PRO A 19 -1.33 16.29 32.55
CA PRO A 19 -2.29 15.23 32.25
C PRO A 19 -2.10 14.52 30.88
N PHE A 20 -2.36 13.22 30.87
CA PHE A 20 -2.53 12.39 29.67
C PHE A 20 -3.64 11.35 29.85
N LEU A 21 -4.14 10.82 28.74
CA LEU A 21 -5.18 9.79 28.70
C LEU A 21 -4.61 8.44 28.30
N VAL A 22 -5.16 7.38 28.89
CA VAL A 22 -4.91 6.00 28.47
C VAL A 22 -6.23 5.31 28.17
N PHE A 23 -6.37 4.82 26.95
CA PHE A 23 -7.55 4.11 26.48
C PHE A 23 -7.34 2.61 26.64
N TYR A 24 -8.36 1.95 27.20
CA TYR A 24 -8.39 0.52 27.39
C TYR A 24 -9.64 -0.09 26.78
N ARG A 25 -9.48 -1.18 26.04
CA ARG A 25 -10.58 -2.06 25.62
C ARG A 25 -10.78 -3.16 26.67
N SER A 26 -12.03 -3.42 27.06
CA SER A 26 -12.34 -4.60 27.87
C SER A 26 -12.21 -5.90 27.07
N ASN A 27 -11.61 -6.92 27.66
CA ASN A 27 -11.52 -8.28 27.13
C ASN A 27 -12.68 -9.14 27.64
N GLU A 28 -12.87 -10.32 27.05
CA GLU A 28 -13.97 -11.24 27.41
C GLU A 28 -13.82 -11.81 28.83
N ASP A 29 -12.58 -11.92 29.30
CA ASP A 29 -12.24 -12.35 30.66
C ASP A 29 -12.36 -11.21 31.71
N GLY A 30 -12.85 -10.04 31.30
CA GLY A 30 -12.98 -8.86 32.15
C GLY A 30 -11.69 -8.07 32.39
N THR A 31 -10.56 -8.49 31.80
CA THR A 31 -9.32 -7.72 31.83
C THR A 31 -9.37 -6.54 30.84
N PHE A 32 -8.36 -5.67 30.88
CA PHE A 32 -8.27 -4.48 30.03
C PHE A 32 -6.97 -4.46 29.24
N THR A 33 -7.04 -4.17 27.94
CA THR A 33 -5.88 -4.00 27.06
C THR A 33 -5.76 -2.55 26.62
N ILE A 34 -4.55 -1.97 26.72
CA ILE A 34 -4.30 -0.62 26.23
C ILE A 34 -4.44 -0.60 24.70
N CYS A 35 -5.28 0.30 24.18
CA CYS A 35 -5.41 0.53 22.74
C CYS A 35 -4.80 1.86 22.29
N HIS A 36 -4.64 2.85 23.18
CA HIS A 36 -4.02 4.14 22.85
C HIS A 36 -3.54 4.90 24.09
N LYS A 37 -2.56 5.79 23.91
CA LYS A 37 -2.12 6.79 24.88
C LYS A 37 -1.95 8.13 24.18
N THR A 38 -2.49 9.19 24.76
CA THR A 38 -2.27 10.56 24.24
C THR A 38 -0.88 11.07 24.64
N GLU A 39 -0.50 12.20 24.07
CA GLU A 39 0.61 12.99 24.59
C GLU A 39 0.33 13.55 25.98
N VAL A 40 1.41 13.94 26.66
CA VAL A 40 1.39 14.64 27.95
C VAL A 40 1.28 16.13 27.72
N VAL A 41 0.27 16.79 28.29
CA VAL A 41 0.10 18.24 28.22
C VAL A 41 0.56 18.86 29.54
N LYS A 42 1.64 19.62 29.50
CA LYS A 42 2.31 20.07 30.74
C LYS A 42 1.59 21.22 31.46
N ASN A 43 1.64 21.18 32.79
CA ASN A 43 1.29 22.24 33.73
C ASN A 43 -0.09 22.86 33.47
N THR A 44 -1.12 22.01 33.34
CA THR A 44 -2.50 22.42 33.10
C THR A 44 -3.51 21.50 33.77
N LEU A 45 -4.63 22.09 34.22
CA LEU A 45 -5.81 21.33 34.67
C LEU A 45 -6.92 21.31 33.60
N ASN A 46 -6.66 21.95 32.46
CA ASN A 46 -7.59 22.06 31.33
C ASN A 46 -6.85 21.72 30.02
N PRO A 47 -6.32 20.50 29.88
CA PRO A 47 -5.61 20.10 28.67
C PRO A 47 -6.54 20.05 27.46
N VAL A 48 -5.97 20.37 26.29
CA VAL A 48 -6.54 20.04 24.98
C VAL A 48 -5.51 19.15 24.31
N TRP A 49 -5.87 17.88 24.08
CA TRP A 49 -4.98 16.94 23.41
C TRP A 49 -5.07 17.09 21.89
N GLN A 50 -3.99 16.77 21.19
CA GLN A 50 -3.94 16.76 19.74
C GLN A 50 -4.92 15.73 19.17
N PRO A 51 -5.48 15.95 17.97
CA PRO A 51 -6.28 14.93 17.29
C PRO A 51 -5.49 13.63 17.10
N PHE A 52 -6.12 12.49 17.37
CA PHE A 52 -5.53 11.17 17.21
C PHE A 52 -6.53 10.17 16.60
N SER A 53 -6.00 9.06 16.10
CA SER A 53 -6.76 7.96 15.50
C SER A 53 -6.50 6.65 16.24
N ILE A 54 -7.55 5.85 16.43
CA ILE A 54 -7.47 4.50 17.01
C ILE A 54 -8.17 3.56 16.02
N PRO A 55 -7.53 2.47 15.56
CA PRO A 55 -8.21 1.47 14.74
C PRO A 55 -9.46 0.94 15.47
N VAL A 56 -10.61 0.91 14.79
CA VAL A 56 -11.88 0.46 15.39
C VAL A 56 -11.75 -0.95 16.00
N ARG A 57 -11.00 -1.83 15.33
CA ARG A 57 -10.67 -3.17 15.84
C ARG A 57 -9.90 -3.14 17.17
N ALA A 58 -8.96 -2.22 17.32
CA ALA A 58 -8.21 -2.07 18.58
C ALA A 58 -9.11 -1.55 19.70
N LEU A 59 -10.03 -0.63 19.38
CA LEU A 59 -10.93 0.00 20.34
C LEU A 59 -12.02 -0.97 20.85
N CYS A 60 -12.63 -1.76 19.97
CA CYS A 60 -13.85 -2.52 20.30
C CYS A 60 -13.90 -3.95 19.74
N ASN A 61 -12.94 -4.35 18.89
CA ASN A 61 -12.81 -5.70 18.32
C ASN A 61 -14.11 -6.29 17.73
N GLY A 62 -14.88 -5.47 17.01
CA GLY A 62 -16.13 -5.87 16.35
C GLY A 62 -17.40 -5.77 17.21
N ASP A 63 -17.27 -5.61 18.53
CA ASP A 63 -18.40 -5.35 19.42
C ASP A 63 -18.49 -3.85 19.74
N TYR A 64 -19.40 -3.15 19.08
CA TYR A 64 -19.54 -1.70 19.17
C TYR A 64 -20.07 -1.19 20.53
N ASP A 65 -20.61 -2.09 21.35
CA ASP A 65 -21.09 -1.79 22.69
C ASP A 65 -20.07 -2.18 23.77
N ARG A 66 -18.93 -2.76 23.37
CA ARG A 66 -17.82 -3.11 24.25
C ARG A 66 -17.31 -1.90 25.04
N THR A 67 -17.12 -2.10 26.34
CA THR A 67 -16.64 -1.08 27.26
C THR A 67 -15.24 -0.63 26.88
N VAL A 68 -15.11 0.68 26.66
CA VAL A 68 -13.85 1.40 26.58
C VAL A 68 -13.67 2.16 27.88
N LYS A 69 -12.61 1.87 28.61
CA LYS A 69 -12.24 2.58 29.84
C LYS A 69 -11.15 3.59 29.52
N ILE A 70 -11.31 4.82 29.99
CA ILE A 70 -10.34 5.89 29.79
C ILE A 70 -9.87 6.34 31.15
N ASP A 71 -8.57 6.19 31.38
CA ASP A 71 -7.92 6.65 32.61
C ASP A 71 -7.22 7.98 32.33
N VAL A 72 -7.35 8.90 33.29
CA VAL A 72 -6.67 10.19 33.30
C VAL A 72 -5.57 10.11 34.34
N TYR A 73 -4.34 10.35 33.91
CA TYR A 73 -3.14 10.33 34.74
C TYR A 73 -2.45 11.67 34.75
N ASP A 74 -1.74 11.95 35.83
CA ASP A 74 -0.71 12.97 35.94
C ASP A 74 0.64 12.33 35.60
N TRP A 75 1.42 12.94 34.71
CA TRP A 75 2.73 12.40 34.35
C TRP A 75 3.78 12.77 35.41
N ASP A 76 4.61 11.80 35.75
CA ASP A 76 5.66 11.90 36.76
C ASP A 76 6.97 11.40 36.17
N ARG A 77 8.07 12.13 36.45
CA ARG A 77 9.37 11.86 35.84
C ARG A 77 9.96 10.48 36.21
N ASP A 78 9.58 9.94 37.36
CA ASP A 78 10.04 8.64 37.85
C ASP A 78 9.23 7.45 37.31
N GLY A 79 8.20 7.71 36.50
CA GLY A 79 7.31 6.71 35.93
C GLY A 79 6.15 6.29 36.84
N SER A 80 6.04 6.84 38.06
CA SER A 80 5.00 6.51 39.04
C SER A 80 3.72 7.36 38.87
N HIS A 81 3.27 7.49 37.61
CA HIS A 81 2.19 8.38 37.19
C HIS A 81 0.96 8.37 38.10
N ASP A 82 0.61 9.55 38.60
CA ASP A 82 -0.43 9.75 39.57
C ASP A 82 -1.84 9.65 38.97
N PHE A 83 -2.64 8.69 39.42
CA PHE A 83 -4.00 8.51 38.89
C PHE A 83 -4.95 9.64 39.32
N ILE A 84 -5.55 10.34 38.35
CA ILE A 84 -6.52 11.43 38.56
C ILE A 84 -7.93 10.86 38.69
N GLY A 85 -8.35 10.03 37.74
CA GLY A 85 -9.64 9.34 37.71
C GLY A 85 -9.89 8.62 36.39
N GLU A 86 -11.05 8.01 36.26
CA GLU A 86 -11.46 7.23 35.09
C GLU A 86 -12.91 7.52 34.70
N PHE A 87 -13.25 7.19 33.46
CA PHE A 87 -14.62 7.09 32.98
C PHE A 87 -14.71 5.96 31.94
N THR A 88 -15.93 5.52 31.64
CA THR A 88 -16.19 4.47 30.66
C THR A 88 -17.13 4.98 29.56
N THR A 89 -16.97 4.46 28.36
CA THR A 89 -17.87 4.68 27.23
C THR A 89 -17.83 3.48 26.29
N SER A 90 -18.39 3.59 25.08
CA SER A 90 -18.28 2.60 24.01
C SER A 90 -18.11 3.27 22.65
N TYR A 91 -17.72 2.50 21.62
CA TYR A 91 -17.68 3.02 20.25
C TYR A 91 -19.05 3.61 19.83
N ARG A 92 -20.15 2.92 20.17
CA ARG A 92 -21.50 3.41 19.87
C ARG A 92 -21.78 4.76 20.53
N GLU A 93 -21.40 4.95 21.78
CA GLU A 93 -21.58 6.23 22.47
C GLU A 93 -20.69 7.34 21.88
N LEU A 94 -19.42 7.04 21.62
CA LEU A 94 -18.50 7.97 20.95
C LEU A 94 -19.04 8.40 19.58
N SER A 95 -19.62 7.48 18.81
CA SER A 95 -20.19 7.77 17.48
C SER A 95 -21.42 8.67 17.51
N LYS A 96 -22.23 8.62 18.58
CA LYS A 96 -23.40 9.50 18.75
C LYS A 96 -23.00 10.96 18.99
N ALA A 97 -21.80 11.20 19.51
CA ALA A 97 -21.28 12.52 19.82
C ALA A 97 -21.00 13.39 18.58
N GLN A 98 -21.14 12.85 17.36
CA GLN A 98 -21.02 13.62 16.12
C GLN A 98 -21.96 14.83 16.05
N ASN A 99 -23.08 14.80 16.79
CA ASN A 99 -24.09 15.86 16.78
C ASN A 99 -24.26 16.60 18.11
N GLN A 100 -23.56 16.23 19.19
CA GLN A 100 -23.65 16.86 20.51
C GLN A 100 -22.32 16.76 21.27
N PHE A 101 -21.97 17.80 22.04
CA PHE A 101 -20.84 17.75 22.96
C PHE A 101 -21.09 16.70 24.05
N THR A 102 -20.35 15.59 24.01
CA THR A 102 -20.40 14.59 25.08
C THR A 102 -19.38 14.95 26.16
N VAL A 103 -19.87 15.15 27.38
CA VAL A 103 -19.07 15.45 28.56
C VAL A 103 -19.10 14.24 29.50
N TYR A 104 -17.93 13.75 29.86
CA TYR A 104 -17.72 12.65 30.79
C TYR A 104 -17.21 13.19 32.13
N GLU A 105 -17.83 12.77 33.22
CA GLU A 105 -17.30 13.03 34.56
C GLU A 105 -16.13 12.09 34.85
N VAL A 106 -14.99 12.65 35.25
CA VAL A 106 -13.80 11.87 35.61
C VAL A 106 -13.92 11.46 37.07
N LEU A 107 -14.05 10.17 37.35
CA LEU A 107 -14.30 9.66 38.70
C LEU A 107 -13.06 8.96 39.27
N ASN A 108 -12.71 9.28 40.50
CA ASN A 108 -11.64 8.61 41.24
C ASN A 108 -12.28 7.67 42.28
N PRO A 109 -12.21 6.34 42.09
CA PRO A 109 -12.87 5.39 43.00
C PRO A 109 -12.41 5.53 44.45
N ARG A 110 -11.11 5.81 44.68
CA ARG A 110 -10.55 6.00 46.02
C ARG A 110 -11.11 7.26 46.68
N LYS A 111 -11.26 8.36 45.96
CA LYS A 111 -11.86 9.60 46.51
C LYS A 111 -13.36 9.43 46.76
N LYS A 112 -14.09 8.76 45.85
CA LYS A 112 -15.53 8.48 45.98
C LYS A 112 -15.84 7.68 47.26
N CYS A 113 -15.02 6.68 47.59
CA CYS A 113 -15.19 5.92 48.83
C CYS A 113 -14.84 6.71 50.11
N LYS A 114 -13.86 7.63 50.04
CA LYS A 114 -13.34 8.34 51.23
C LYS A 114 -14.03 9.67 51.54
N LYS A 115 -14.58 10.35 50.55
CA LYS A 115 -15.09 11.74 50.69
C LYS A 115 -16.59 11.79 50.44
N LYS A 116 -17.37 12.04 51.51
CA LYS A 116 -18.85 12.13 51.45
C LYS A 116 -19.40 13.17 50.46
N LYS A 117 -18.65 14.24 50.14
CA LYS A 117 -19.04 15.32 49.22
C LYS A 117 -18.24 15.31 47.90
N TYR A 118 -17.69 14.15 47.50
CA TYR A 118 -16.98 14.04 46.23
C TYR A 118 -17.97 14.05 45.06
N VAL A 119 -17.69 14.90 44.07
CA VAL A 119 -18.46 14.97 42.82
C VAL A 119 -17.68 14.25 41.72
N ASN A 120 -16.59 14.86 41.26
CA ASN A 120 -15.69 14.30 40.26
C ASN A 120 -14.26 14.87 40.45
N SER A 121 -13.31 14.39 39.66
CA SER A 121 -11.92 14.86 39.57
C SER A 121 -11.71 15.74 38.33
N GLY A 122 -12.76 16.45 37.89
CA GLY A 122 -12.83 17.16 36.62
C GLY A 122 -13.72 16.45 35.58
N THR A 123 -13.74 16.99 34.37
CA THR A 123 -14.54 16.47 33.25
C THR A 123 -13.72 16.37 31.98
N VAL A 124 -13.99 15.38 31.14
CA VAL A 124 -13.42 15.24 29.79
C VAL A 124 -14.53 15.45 28.77
N THR A 125 -14.29 16.28 27.76
CA THR A 125 -15.24 16.57 26.68
C THR A 125 -14.69 16.05 25.36
N LEU A 126 -15.51 15.29 24.63
CA LEU A 126 -15.24 14.88 23.26
C LEU A 126 -15.54 16.05 22.31
N LEU A 127 -14.49 16.63 21.74
CA LEU A 127 -14.59 17.78 20.84
C LEU A 127 -14.94 17.37 19.41
N SER A 128 -14.38 16.26 18.93
CA SER A 128 -14.67 15.74 17.59
C SER A 128 -14.47 14.23 17.50
N PHE A 129 -15.33 13.59 16.71
CA PHE A 129 -15.27 12.16 16.42
C PHE A 129 -15.66 11.90 14.96
N SER A 130 -14.70 11.53 14.13
CA SER A 130 -14.93 11.01 12.77
C SER A 130 -14.61 9.53 12.74
N VAL A 131 -15.26 8.82 11.81
CA VAL A 131 -14.94 7.44 11.47
C VAL A 131 -14.67 7.45 9.98
N ASP A 132 -13.44 7.13 9.63
CA ASP A 132 -13.01 7.03 8.24
C ASP A 132 -12.89 5.55 7.89
N SER A 133 -13.48 5.15 6.76
CA SER A 133 -13.34 3.81 6.24
C SER A 133 -12.03 3.71 5.48
N GLU A 134 -11.12 2.89 5.96
CA GLU A 134 -9.94 2.48 5.20
C GLU A 134 -10.30 1.23 4.40
N PHE A 135 -10.32 1.36 3.07
CA PHE A 135 -10.54 0.23 2.16
C PHE A 135 -9.21 -0.37 1.77
N THR A 136 -9.11 -1.70 1.90
CA THR A 136 -7.96 -2.45 1.40
C THR A 136 -8.06 -2.65 -0.11
N PHE A 137 -6.94 -2.97 -0.76
CA PHE A 137 -6.93 -3.39 -2.17
C PHE A 137 -7.97 -4.49 -2.45
N VAL A 138 -8.06 -5.49 -1.57
CA VAL A 138 -8.99 -6.61 -1.70
C VAL A 138 -10.45 -6.15 -1.63
N ASP A 139 -10.76 -5.08 -0.89
CA ASP A 139 -12.11 -4.52 -0.81
C ASP A 139 -12.53 -3.90 -2.15
N TYR A 140 -11.61 -3.28 -2.88
CA TYR A 140 -11.86 -2.77 -4.23
C TYR A 140 -12.14 -3.90 -5.22
N ILE A 141 -11.35 -4.98 -5.19
CA ILE A 141 -11.58 -6.16 -6.03
C ILE A 141 -12.94 -6.79 -5.72
N LYS A 142 -13.26 -7.00 -4.43
CA LYS A 142 -14.58 -7.49 -4.00
C LYS A 142 -15.72 -6.54 -4.37
N GLY A 143 -15.44 -5.24 -4.42
CA GLY A 143 -16.36 -4.20 -4.86
C GLY A 143 -16.59 -4.16 -6.38
N GLY A 144 -15.93 -5.03 -7.14
CA GLY A 144 -16.09 -5.14 -8.60
C GLY A 144 -15.01 -4.44 -9.42
N THR A 145 -13.94 -3.94 -8.79
CA THR A 145 -12.77 -3.41 -9.53
C THR A 145 -12.06 -4.57 -10.22
N GLN A 146 -11.93 -4.50 -11.53
CA GLN A 146 -11.22 -5.49 -12.32
C GLN A 146 -9.73 -5.16 -12.42
N LEU A 147 -8.88 -6.13 -12.17
CA LEU A 147 -7.47 -6.01 -12.53
C LEU A 147 -7.26 -6.45 -13.97
N ASN A 148 -6.47 -5.66 -14.70
CA ASN A 148 -6.03 -5.97 -16.05
C ASN A 148 -4.53 -6.20 -16.01
N PHE A 149 -4.11 -7.47 -16.11
CA PHE A 149 -2.70 -7.82 -16.02
C PHE A 149 -2.05 -7.92 -17.41
N THR A 150 -1.05 -7.09 -17.66
CA THR A 150 -0.27 -7.07 -18.92
C THR A 150 1.16 -7.52 -18.65
N VAL A 151 1.70 -8.35 -19.54
CA VAL A 151 3.08 -8.84 -19.47
C VAL A 151 3.90 -8.24 -20.61
N ALA A 152 5.11 -7.76 -20.29
CA ALA A 152 6.11 -7.31 -21.24
C ALA A 152 7.43 -8.03 -20.97
N ILE A 153 7.93 -8.76 -21.97
CA ILE A 153 9.15 -9.57 -21.87
C ILE A 153 10.23 -8.95 -22.75
N ASP A 154 11.41 -8.78 -22.19
CA ASP A 154 12.60 -8.36 -22.88
C ASP A 154 13.10 -9.47 -23.82
N PHE A 155 13.30 -9.14 -25.10
CA PHE A 155 13.87 -10.02 -26.14
C PHE A 155 15.16 -9.42 -26.71
N THR A 156 15.92 -8.67 -25.91
CA THR A 156 17.18 -8.08 -26.35
C THR A 156 18.33 -9.08 -26.36
N ALA A 157 19.34 -8.79 -27.18
CA ALA A 157 20.48 -9.67 -27.45
C ALA A 157 21.42 -9.84 -26.26
N SER A 158 21.35 -8.97 -25.23
CA SER A 158 22.09 -9.13 -23.98
C SER A 158 21.74 -10.43 -23.25
N ASN A 159 20.54 -10.97 -23.49
CA ASN A 159 20.09 -12.27 -22.99
C ASN A 159 20.78 -13.49 -23.61
N GLY A 160 21.58 -13.30 -24.67
CA GLY A 160 22.26 -14.39 -25.38
C GLY A 160 21.33 -15.25 -26.23
N ASN A 161 21.92 -16.14 -27.05
CA ASN A 161 21.15 -16.99 -27.97
C ASN A 161 20.30 -18.03 -27.22
N PRO A 162 18.96 -18.08 -27.39
CA PRO A 162 18.06 -19.00 -26.67
C PRO A 162 18.36 -20.50 -26.83
N LEU A 163 19.16 -20.87 -27.84
CA LEU A 163 19.62 -22.25 -28.05
C LEU A 163 20.84 -22.63 -27.20
N GLN A 164 21.48 -21.65 -26.56
CA GLN A 164 22.68 -21.85 -25.74
C GLN A 164 22.30 -21.93 -24.25
N PRO A 165 22.86 -22.89 -23.49
CA PRO A 165 22.60 -23.04 -22.06
C PRO A 165 22.95 -21.82 -21.20
N THR A 166 23.79 -20.93 -21.72
CA THR A 166 24.20 -19.68 -21.05
C THR A 166 23.21 -18.55 -21.23
N SER A 167 22.20 -18.69 -22.09
CA SER A 167 21.19 -17.66 -22.32
C SER A 167 20.18 -17.60 -21.18
N LEU A 168 19.76 -16.38 -20.83
CA LEU A 168 18.67 -16.17 -19.88
C LEU A 168 17.31 -16.65 -20.42
N HIS A 169 17.18 -16.78 -21.75
CA HIS A 169 16.04 -17.37 -22.45
C HIS A 169 16.22 -18.86 -22.80
N TYR A 170 17.21 -19.56 -22.23
CA TYR A 170 17.54 -20.92 -22.65
C TYR A 170 16.31 -21.84 -22.65
N MET A 171 15.98 -22.40 -23.83
CA MET A 171 14.85 -23.31 -24.02
C MET A 171 15.24 -24.74 -23.63
N SER A 172 15.50 -24.95 -22.34
CA SER A 172 15.78 -26.28 -21.80
C SER A 172 14.53 -27.18 -21.88
N PRO A 173 14.68 -28.46 -22.27
CA PRO A 173 13.58 -29.42 -22.23
C PRO A 173 13.23 -29.87 -20.79
N TYR A 174 14.03 -29.52 -19.78
CA TYR A 174 13.87 -30.00 -18.40
C TYR A 174 13.67 -28.88 -17.36
N GLN A 175 14.03 -27.63 -17.67
CA GLN A 175 14.03 -26.53 -16.72
C GLN A 175 13.45 -25.27 -17.35
N LEU A 176 12.77 -24.46 -16.55
CA LEU A 176 12.29 -23.15 -16.99
C LEU A 176 13.46 -22.16 -17.06
N SER A 177 13.44 -21.32 -18.09
CA SER A 177 14.32 -20.14 -18.20
C SER A 177 14.06 -19.16 -17.04
N ALA A 178 15.00 -18.26 -16.75
CA ALA A 178 14.82 -17.26 -15.69
C ALA A 178 13.56 -16.40 -15.91
N TYR A 179 13.32 -16.01 -17.16
CA TYR A 179 12.08 -15.31 -17.57
C TYR A 179 10.82 -16.14 -17.33
N ALA A 180 10.84 -17.42 -17.69
CA ALA A 180 9.67 -18.29 -17.50
C ALA A 180 9.40 -18.56 -16.01
N MET A 181 10.44 -18.67 -15.18
CA MET A 181 10.29 -18.77 -13.72
C MET A 181 9.70 -17.49 -13.12
N ALA A 182 10.22 -16.33 -13.49
CA ALA A 182 9.71 -15.03 -13.04
C ALA A 182 8.24 -14.81 -13.45
N LEU A 183 7.93 -15.08 -14.72
CA LEU A 183 6.57 -15.00 -15.26
C LEU A 183 5.61 -15.92 -14.49
N LYS A 184 6.03 -17.16 -14.22
CA LYS A 184 5.21 -18.12 -13.47
C LYS A 184 5.01 -17.68 -12.02
N ALA A 185 6.07 -17.27 -11.34
CA ALA A 185 6.01 -16.87 -9.93
C ALA A 185 5.08 -15.67 -9.68
N VAL A 186 5.14 -14.64 -10.54
CA VAL A 186 4.27 -13.46 -10.43
C VAL A 186 2.88 -13.76 -10.99
N GLY A 187 2.83 -14.37 -12.16
CA GLY A 187 1.59 -14.64 -12.88
C GLY A 187 0.65 -15.58 -12.13
N GLU A 188 1.17 -16.63 -11.49
CA GLU A 188 0.34 -17.60 -10.76
C GLU A 188 -0.46 -16.97 -9.62
N ILE A 189 0.07 -15.90 -9.02
CA ILE A 189 -0.58 -15.16 -7.94
C ILE A 189 -1.56 -14.14 -8.52
N ILE A 190 -1.13 -13.35 -9.51
CA ILE A 190 -1.94 -12.23 -10.02
C ILE A 190 -3.15 -12.73 -10.82
N GLN A 191 -3.03 -13.85 -11.52
CA GLN A 191 -4.11 -14.36 -12.37
C GLN A 191 -5.41 -14.70 -11.63
N ASP A 192 -5.39 -14.85 -10.30
CA ASP A 192 -6.58 -15.13 -9.50
C ASP A 192 -7.39 -13.88 -9.14
N TYR A 193 -6.82 -12.70 -9.39
CA TYR A 193 -7.48 -11.42 -9.19
C TYR A 193 -7.99 -10.78 -10.51
N ASP A 194 -7.64 -11.39 -11.64
CA ASP A 194 -8.17 -11.04 -12.96
C ASP A 194 -9.39 -11.91 -13.27
N SER A 195 -10.50 -11.28 -13.66
CA SER A 195 -11.78 -11.98 -13.81
C SER A 195 -11.91 -12.80 -15.09
N ASP A 196 -11.28 -12.38 -16.20
CA ASP A 196 -11.37 -13.08 -17.48
C ASP A 196 -10.12 -13.92 -17.77
N LYS A 197 -9.02 -13.65 -17.06
CA LYS A 197 -7.72 -14.33 -17.21
C LYS A 197 -7.20 -14.23 -18.65
N LEU A 198 -7.52 -13.14 -19.35
CA LEU A 198 -7.02 -12.80 -20.67
C LEU A 198 -5.93 -11.74 -20.51
N PHE A 199 -4.68 -12.17 -20.72
CA PHE A 199 -3.52 -11.33 -20.46
C PHE A 199 -2.90 -10.82 -21.76
N PRO A 200 -2.94 -9.50 -22.03
CA PRO A 200 -2.13 -8.91 -23.08
C PRO A 200 -0.65 -9.21 -22.81
N ALA A 201 0.02 -9.85 -23.78
CA ALA A 201 1.43 -10.20 -23.63
C ALA A 201 2.27 -9.66 -24.79
N TYR A 202 3.30 -8.91 -24.46
CA TYR A 202 4.17 -8.24 -25.42
C TYR A 202 5.63 -8.65 -25.24
N GLY A 203 6.37 -8.71 -26.35
CA GLY A 203 7.82 -8.69 -26.37
C GLY A 203 8.34 -7.30 -26.75
N PHE A 204 9.58 -6.99 -26.39
CA PHE A 204 10.26 -5.78 -26.84
C PHE A 204 11.76 -6.00 -27.09
N GLY A 205 12.34 -5.24 -28.03
CA GLY A 205 13.78 -5.28 -28.30
C GLY A 205 14.21 -6.37 -29.29
N ALA A 206 13.31 -6.84 -30.15
CA ALA A 206 13.58 -7.89 -31.13
C ALA A 206 13.41 -7.40 -32.57
N LYS A 207 14.03 -8.11 -33.52
CA LYS A 207 13.71 -8.02 -34.94
C LYS A 207 12.64 -9.05 -35.29
N LEU A 208 11.55 -8.58 -35.88
CA LEU A 208 10.42 -9.42 -36.26
C LEU A 208 10.57 -9.94 -37.71
N PRO A 209 10.22 -11.21 -37.97
CA PRO A 209 10.11 -11.71 -39.33
C PRO A 209 8.92 -11.06 -40.08
N PRO A 210 8.90 -11.10 -41.42
CA PRO A 210 9.96 -11.59 -42.31
C PRO A 210 11.02 -10.53 -42.62
N GLU A 211 10.74 -9.25 -42.38
CA GLU A 211 11.56 -8.12 -42.84
C GLU A 211 12.72 -7.78 -41.89
N GLY A 212 12.75 -8.35 -40.69
CA GLY A 212 13.75 -8.04 -39.67
C GLY A 212 13.56 -6.65 -39.07
N ARG A 213 12.33 -6.11 -39.09
CA ARG A 213 11.99 -4.80 -38.51
C ARG A 213 12.19 -4.86 -36.99
N ILE A 214 12.91 -3.89 -36.46
CA ILE A 214 13.11 -3.75 -35.01
C ILE A 214 11.78 -3.32 -34.39
N SER A 215 11.34 -4.03 -33.36
CA SER A 215 10.16 -3.70 -32.58
C SER A 215 10.50 -3.61 -31.09
N HIS A 216 10.01 -2.54 -30.47
CA HIS A 216 10.07 -2.32 -29.02
C HIS A 216 8.71 -2.58 -28.35
N GLN A 217 7.77 -3.17 -29.07
CA GLN A 217 6.49 -3.65 -28.58
C GLN A 217 5.85 -4.50 -29.67
N PHE A 218 5.68 -5.80 -29.43
CA PHE A 218 4.98 -6.69 -30.35
C PHE A 218 4.21 -7.76 -29.59
N PRO A 219 3.02 -8.17 -30.04
CA PRO A 219 2.23 -9.19 -29.35
C PRO A 219 2.94 -10.55 -29.44
N LEU A 220 3.07 -11.25 -28.31
CA LEU A 220 3.74 -12.57 -28.28
C LEU A 220 2.97 -13.64 -29.07
N ASN A 221 1.64 -13.49 -29.17
CA ASN A 221 0.77 -14.39 -29.93
C ASN A 221 0.70 -14.04 -31.43
N ASN A 222 1.51 -13.07 -31.91
CA ASN A 222 1.52 -12.56 -33.28
C ASN A 222 0.16 -11.99 -33.78
N ASN A 223 -0.71 -11.57 -32.88
CA ASN A 223 -1.99 -10.94 -33.22
C ASN A 223 -2.03 -9.50 -32.71
N ASP A 224 -1.87 -8.55 -33.64
CA ASP A 224 -1.87 -7.11 -33.32
C ASP A 224 -3.26 -6.59 -32.91
N GLU A 225 -4.33 -7.24 -33.37
CA GLU A 225 -5.72 -6.86 -33.04
C GLU A 225 -6.15 -7.39 -31.67
N ASP A 226 -5.64 -8.57 -31.29
CA ASP A 226 -5.94 -9.21 -30.00
C ASP A 226 -4.68 -9.83 -29.38
N PRO A 227 -3.94 -9.07 -28.55
CA PRO A 227 -2.71 -9.53 -27.91
C PRO A 227 -2.95 -10.45 -26.71
N ASN A 228 -4.21 -10.80 -26.42
CA ASN A 228 -4.57 -11.55 -25.23
C ASN A 228 -4.15 -13.02 -25.32
N CYS A 229 -3.62 -13.52 -24.21
CA CYS A 229 -3.27 -14.92 -24.00
C CYS A 229 -4.15 -15.50 -22.88
N ALA A 230 -4.65 -16.71 -23.06
CA ALA A 230 -5.50 -17.38 -22.08
C ALA A 230 -4.68 -17.93 -20.91
N GLY A 231 -4.74 -17.25 -19.76
CA GLY A 231 -3.99 -17.62 -18.57
C GLY A 231 -2.47 -17.45 -18.70
N ILE A 232 -1.75 -17.68 -17.61
CA ILE A 232 -0.28 -17.60 -17.60
C ILE A 232 0.35 -18.70 -18.45
N GLU A 233 -0.27 -19.87 -18.53
CA GLU A 233 0.18 -20.95 -19.42
C GLU A 233 0.09 -20.52 -20.90
N GLY A 234 -0.95 -19.77 -21.30
CA GLY A 234 -1.04 -19.20 -22.65
C GLY A 234 0.02 -18.13 -22.93
N VAL A 235 0.38 -17.32 -21.92
CA VAL A 235 1.49 -16.37 -22.03
C VAL A 235 2.82 -17.11 -22.19
N LEU A 236 3.06 -18.17 -21.42
CA LEU A 236 4.27 -19.01 -21.51
C LEU A 236 4.38 -19.68 -22.88
N GLU A 237 3.29 -20.25 -23.39
CA GLU A 237 3.25 -20.84 -24.73
C GLU A 237 3.62 -19.79 -25.80
N SER A 238 2.96 -18.62 -25.77
CA SER A 238 3.22 -17.53 -26.71
C SER A 238 4.65 -17.01 -26.63
N TYR A 239 5.20 -16.91 -25.40
CA TYR A 239 6.60 -16.56 -25.16
C TYR A 239 7.57 -17.55 -25.83
N PHE A 240 7.38 -18.86 -25.63
CA PHE A 240 8.25 -19.87 -26.24
C PHE A 240 8.10 -19.95 -27.76
N GLN A 241 6.89 -19.74 -28.30
CA GLN A 241 6.67 -19.66 -29.74
C GLN A 241 7.37 -18.43 -30.34
N SER A 242 7.20 -17.26 -29.72
CA SER A 242 7.84 -16.01 -30.12
C SER A 242 9.36 -16.15 -30.15
N LEU A 243 9.97 -16.73 -29.11
CA LEU A 243 11.43 -16.96 -29.02
C LEU A 243 12.02 -17.77 -30.19
N ARG A 244 11.23 -18.59 -30.87
CA ARG A 244 11.68 -19.39 -32.02
C ARG A 244 11.64 -18.62 -33.34
N THR A 245 10.90 -17.52 -33.38
CA THR A 245 10.57 -16.80 -34.62
C THR A 245 11.26 -15.45 -34.71
N VAL A 246 11.42 -14.76 -33.59
CA VAL A 246 12.07 -13.45 -33.54
C VAL A 246 13.58 -13.56 -33.39
N GLN A 247 14.29 -12.54 -33.86
CA GLN A 247 15.73 -12.42 -33.62
C GLN A 247 15.97 -11.42 -32.49
N LEU A 248 16.60 -11.88 -31.39
CA LEU A 248 16.95 -11.00 -30.27
C LEU A 248 17.84 -9.85 -30.74
N TYR A 249 17.53 -8.63 -30.31
CA TYR A 249 18.22 -7.43 -30.79
C TYR A 249 18.29 -6.32 -29.73
N GLY A 250 18.09 -5.07 -30.07
CA GLY A 250 18.10 -3.96 -29.12
C GLY A 250 17.81 -2.65 -29.83
N PRO A 251 17.87 -1.52 -29.13
CA PRO A 251 18.12 -1.37 -27.69
C PRO A 251 16.95 -1.79 -26.78
N THR A 252 17.16 -1.77 -25.47
CA THR A 252 16.16 -2.11 -24.45
C THR A 252 15.32 -0.88 -24.09
N TYR A 253 14.09 -0.80 -24.57
CA TYR A 253 13.21 0.36 -24.40
C TYR A 253 11.93 0.00 -23.64
N PHE A 254 11.71 0.63 -22.48
CA PHE A 254 10.50 0.40 -21.66
C PHE A 254 9.39 1.40 -21.95
N ALA A 255 9.73 2.62 -22.39
CA ALA A 255 8.74 3.66 -22.62
C ALA A 255 7.59 3.23 -23.58
N PRO A 256 7.83 2.45 -24.66
CA PRO A 256 6.74 2.00 -25.54
C PRO A 256 5.69 1.15 -24.83
N VAL A 257 6.11 0.13 -24.08
CA VAL A 257 5.20 -0.77 -23.36
C VAL A 257 4.48 -0.07 -22.21
N ILE A 258 5.16 0.82 -21.48
CA ILE A 258 4.53 1.64 -20.43
C ILE A 258 3.46 2.54 -21.03
N ASN A 259 3.76 3.24 -22.12
CA ASN A 259 2.81 4.14 -22.79
C ASN A 259 1.60 3.38 -23.36
N GLN A 260 1.79 2.14 -23.83
CA GLN A 260 0.67 1.31 -24.30
C GLN A 260 -0.34 1.04 -23.17
N VAL A 261 0.14 0.59 -22.01
CA VAL A 261 -0.73 0.31 -20.86
C VAL A 261 -1.33 1.60 -20.31
N ALA A 262 -0.55 2.69 -20.24
CA ALA A 262 -1.03 4.00 -19.82
C ALA A 262 -2.19 4.50 -20.70
N ARG A 263 -2.14 4.30 -22.02
CA ARG A 263 -3.25 4.66 -22.91
C ARG A 263 -4.53 3.86 -22.63
N ALA A 264 -4.41 2.59 -22.22
CA ALA A 264 -5.55 1.80 -21.82
C ALA A 264 -6.12 2.30 -20.48
N ALA A 265 -5.24 2.48 -19.48
CA ALA A 265 -5.60 2.98 -18.16
C ALA A 265 -6.24 4.38 -18.20
N ALA A 266 -5.79 5.26 -19.10
CA ALA A 266 -6.34 6.60 -19.27
C ALA A 266 -7.79 6.64 -19.78
N LYS A 267 -8.32 5.53 -20.32
CA LYS A 267 -9.72 5.43 -20.75
C LYS A 267 -10.68 5.16 -19.59
N VAL A 268 -10.15 4.83 -18.40
CA VAL A 268 -10.94 4.48 -17.22
C VAL A 268 -10.66 5.47 -16.10
N SER A 269 -11.72 6.09 -15.58
CA SER A 269 -11.60 7.10 -14.51
C SER A 269 -12.60 6.89 -13.37
N ASP A 270 -13.45 5.85 -13.46
CA ASP A 270 -14.52 5.57 -12.49
C ASP A 270 -14.11 4.54 -11.42
N GLY A 271 -12.87 4.04 -11.46
CA GLY A 271 -12.35 3.04 -10.55
C GLY A 271 -12.78 1.60 -10.88
N SER A 272 -13.47 1.38 -12.00
CA SER A 272 -13.89 0.03 -12.41
C SER A 272 -12.74 -0.88 -12.83
N GLN A 273 -11.62 -0.31 -13.27
CA GLN A 273 -10.46 -1.06 -13.74
C GLN A 273 -9.17 -0.49 -13.19
N TYR A 274 -8.24 -1.39 -12.89
CA TYR A 274 -6.88 -1.07 -12.50
C TYR A 274 -5.90 -1.94 -13.29
N TYR A 275 -4.82 -1.34 -13.80
CA TYR A 275 -3.91 -1.99 -14.73
C TYR A 275 -2.59 -2.33 -14.04
N VAL A 276 -2.08 -3.53 -14.28
CA VAL A 276 -0.77 -3.95 -13.74
C VAL A 276 0.09 -4.39 -14.91
N LEU A 277 1.21 -3.71 -15.12
CA LEU A 277 2.20 -4.05 -16.13
C LEU A 277 3.39 -4.77 -15.46
N LEU A 278 3.60 -6.04 -15.78
CA LEU A 278 4.82 -6.77 -15.44
C LEU A 278 5.85 -6.62 -16.57
N ILE A 279 7.01 -6.04 -16.29
CA ILE A 279 8.17 -5.99 -17.18
C ILE A 279 9.21 -6.98 -16.65
N ILE A 280 9.64 -7.94 -17.47
CA ILE A 280 10.75 -8.84 -17.14
C ILE A 280 11.92 -8.50 -18.08
N THR A 281 13.12 -8.28 -17.52
CA THR A 281 14.30 -7.81 -18.26
C THR A 281 15.60 -8.25 -17.58
N ASP A 282 16.71 -8.24 -18.32
CA ASP A 282 18.04 -8.53 -17.78
C ASP A 282 18.76 -7.30 -17.21
N GLY A 283 18.11 -6.13 -17.19
CA GLY A 283 18.51 -4.98 -16.36
C GLY A 283 19.10 -3.78 -17.08
N VAL A 284 19.25 -3.81 -18.40
CA VAL A 284 19.75 -2.64 -19.16
C VAL A 284 18.56 -1.81 -19.64
N ILE A 285 18.48 -0.52 -19.27
CA ILE A 285 17.47 0.41 -19.79
C ILE A 285 18.15 1.45 -20.68
N SER A 286 17.84 1.43 -21.98
CA SER A 286 18.47 2.33 -22.95
C SER A 286 17.73 3.65 -23.15
N ASP A 287 16.45 3.73 -22.77
CA ASP A 287 15.58 4.91 -22.88
C ASP A 287 15.19 5.47 -21.50
N MET A 288 16.13 5.51 -20.55
CA MET A 288 15.86 5.93 -19.17
C MET A 288 15.10 7.27 -19.06
N THR A 289 15.45 8.24 -19.90
CA THR A 289 14.80 9.56 -19.90
C THR A 289 13.31 9.47 -20.30
N GLN A 290 13.00 8.72 -21.35
CA GLN A 290 11.64 8.50 -21.85
C GLN A 290 10.85 7.60 -20.91
N THR A 291 11.51 6.63 -20.28
CA THR A 291 10.92 5.75 -19.26
C THR A 291 10.47 6.55 -18.05
N LYS A 292 11.31 7.48 -17.54
CA LYS A 292 10.93 8.40 -16.47
C LYS A 292 9.77 9.32 -16.88
N GLU A 293 9.78 9.86 -18.10
CA GLU A 293 8.66 10.67 -18.61
C GLU A 293 7.35 9.87 -18.64
N ALA A 294 7.40 8.62 -19.11
CA ALA A 294 6.25 7.73 -19.17
C ALA A 294 5.72 7.40 -17.76
N ILE A 295 6.60 7.09 -16.80
CA ILE A 295 6.23 6.80 -15.40
C ILE A 295 5.59 8.02 -14.74
N VAL A 296 6.21 9.20 -14.86
CA VAL A 296 5.66 10.43 -14.28
C VAL A 296 4.30 10.77 -14.88
N SER A 297 4.13 10.58 -16.19
CA SER A 297 2.85 10.82 -16.88
C SER A 297 1.78 9.79 -16.51
N ALA A 298 2.17 8.54 -16.27
CA ALA A 298 1.29 7.46 -15.86
C ALA A 298 0.92 7.48 -14.37
N SER A 299 1.65 8.23 -13.53
CA SER A 299 1.49 8.21 -12.07
C SER A 299 0.08 8.59 -11.57
N SER A 300 -0.66 9.38 -12.35
CA SER A 300 -2.05 9.76 -12.03
C SER A 300 -3.11 8.77 -12.56
N LEU A 301 -2.70 7.78 -13.35
CA LEU A 301 -3.60 6.79 -13.99
C LEU A 301 -3.81 5.59 -13.05
N PRO A 302 -4.89 4.80 -13.20
CA PRO A 302 -5.12 3.60 -12.41
C PRO A 302 -4.23 2.45 -12.87
N MET A 303 -2.91 2.59 -12.74
CA MET A 303 -1.94 1.55 -13.10
C MET A 303 -0.74 1.44 -12.15
N SER A 304 -0.15 0.25 -12.11
CA SER A 304 1.14 -0.05 -11.47
C SER A 304 2.06 -0.79 -12.44
N ILE A 305 3.36 -0.68 -12.22
CA ILE A 305 4.42 -1.30 -13.01
C ILE A 305 5.26 -2.13 -12.05
N ILE A 306 5.42 -3.41 -12.34
CA ILE A 306 6.31 -4.32 -11.62
C ILE A 306 7.45 -4.63 -12.57
N ILE A 307 8.69 -4.36 -12.15
CA ILE A 307 9.88 -4.66 -12.95
C ILE A 307 10.65 -5.78 -12.26
N VAL A 308 10.80 -6.90 -12.96
CA VAL A 308 11.54 -8.07 -12.48
C VAL A 308 12.84 -8.19 -13.27
N GLY A 309 13.95 -7.95 -12.58
CA GLY A 309 15.29 -8.17 -13.06
C GLY A 309 15.70 -9.63 -13.01
N VAL A 310 16.15 -10.19 -14.13
CA VAL A 310 16.70 -11.56 -14.19
C VAL A 310 18.18 -11.55 -14.56
N GLY A 311 18.95 -12.46 -13.97
CA GLY A 311 20.36 -12.66 -14.31
C GLY A 311 21.35 -11.80 -13.51
N PRO A 312 22.62 -11.74 -13.95
CA PRO A 312 23.72 -11.28 -13.13
C PRO A 312 23.96 -9.75 -13.15
N ALA A 313 23.30 -9.00 -14.04
CA ALA A 313 23.55 -7.58 -14.23
C ALA A 313 23.33 -6.74 -12.95
N MET A 314 23.92 -5.54 -12.95
CA MET A 314 23.71 -4.53 -11.91
C MET A 314 22.39 -3.80 -12.16
N PHE A 315 21.53 -3.73 -11.15
CA PHE A 315 20.16 -3.23 -11.23
C PHE A 315 20.01 -1.79 -10.69
N GLU A 316 21.09 -0.99 -10.67
CA GLU A 316 21.07 0.41 -10.21
C GLU A 316 20.01 1.24 -10.95
N ALA A 317 19.81 0.97 -12.25
CA ALA A 317 18.77 1.62 -13.05
C ALA A 317 17.34 1.29 -12.57
N MET A 318 17.11 0.12 -11.97
CA MET A 318 15.81 -0.23 -11.40
C MET A 318 15.60 0.45 -10.04
N GLU A 319 16.64 0.51 -9.21
CA GLU A 319 16.60 1.26 -7.94
C GLU A 319 16.30 2.75 -8.18
N GLU A 320 16.78 3.32 -9.29
CA GLU A 320 16.46 4.70 -9.68
C GLU A 320 14.99 4.90 -10.10
N LEU A 321 14.33 3.84 -10.59
CA LEU A 321 12.92 3.85 -10.94
C LEU A 321 12.01 3.47 -9.77
N ASP A 322 12.56 2.78 -8.77
CA ASP A 322 11.88 2.38 -7.55
C ASP A 322 11.61 3.62 -6.69
N GLY A 323 10.33 3.92 -6.46
CA GLY A 323 9.91 5.17 -5.82
C GLY A 323 10.00 5.17 -4.29
N ASP A 324 10.56 4.11 -3.71
CA ASP A 324 10.64 3.86 -2.26
C ASP A 324 11.43 4.95 -1.50
N ASP A 325 12.59 5.35 -2.02
CA ASP A 325 13.44 6.37 -1.41
C ASP A 325 13.13 7.78 -1.93
N VAL A 326 13.08 7.93 -3.26
CA VAL A 326 12.88 9.21 -3.94
C VAL A 326 11.89 9.03 -5.08
N ARG A 327 10.80 9.81 -5.04
CA ARG A 327 9.82 9.81 -6.12
C ARG A 327 10.46 10.14 -7.47
N VAL A 328 10.20 9.29 -8.46
CA VAL A 328 10.64 9.49 -9.84
C VAL A 328 10.20 10.88 -10.33
N SER A 329 11.10 11.57 -11.01
CA SER A 329 10.84 12.91 -11.56
C SER A 329 11.37 13.06 -12.98
N PHE A 330 10.72 13.95 -13.73
CA PHE A 330 11.10 14.31 -15.08
C PHE A 330 10.84 15.79 -15.31
N ARG A 331 11.86 16.53 -15.77
CA ARG A 331 11.80 17.98 -16.05
C ARG A 331 11.18 18.82 -14.91
N GLY A 332 11.49 18.46 -13.66
CA GLY A 332 11.01 19.17 -12.47
C GLY A 332 9.58 18.81 -12.02
N ARG A 333 8.88 17.91 -12.72
CA ARG A 333 7.63 17.31 -12.27
C ARG A 333 7.93 15.97 -11.59
N TYR A 334 7.40 15.80 -10.37
CA TYR A 334 7.44 14.54 -9.64
C TYR A 334 6.21 13.68 -9.95
N ALA A 335 6.37 12.36 -9.87
CA ALA A 335 5.25 11.42 -9.88
C ALA A 335 4.28 11.71 -8.73
N GLU A 336 2.97 11.64 -9.00
CA GLU A 336 1.91 11.97 -8.03
C GLU A 336 1.86 10.96 -6.88
N ARG A 337 2.13 9.70 -7.21
CA ARG A 337 2.32 8.57 -6.30
C ARG A 337 3.39 7.66 -6.88
N ASP A 338 3.93 6.79 -6.03
CA ASP A 338 4.76 5.71 -6.53
C ASP A 338 3.89 4.66 -7.24
N ILE A 339 4.34 4.22 -8.41
CA ILE A 339 3.67 3.23 -9.25
C ILE A 339 4.61 2.12 -9.70
N VAL A 340 5.91 2.22 -9.41
CA VAL A 340 6.92 1.26 -9.86
C VAL A 340 7.42 0.49 -8.67
N GLN A 341 7.60 -0.82 -8.83
CA GLN A 341 8.27 -1.67 -7.85
C GLN A 341 9.30 -2.51 -8.57
N GLY A 342 10.57 -2.36 -8.16
CA GLY A 342 11.71 -3.10 -8.71
C GLY A 342 12.07 -4.30 -7.85
N THR A 343 12.27 -5.48 -8.45
CA THR A 343 12.81 -6.64 -7.72
C THR A 343 13.72 -7.49 -8.59
N ARG A 344 14.56 -8.30 -7.94
CA ARG A 344 15.53 -9.18 -8.59
C ARG A 344 15.24 -10.64 -8.27
N CYS A 345 15.28 -11.49 -9.30
CA CYS A 345 15.21 -12.95 -9.18
C CYS A 345 16.58 -13.62 -9.11
#